data_AF-A0A7X2H3F5-F1
#
_entry.id   AF-A0A7X2H3F5-F1
#
_cell.length_a   1.000
_cell.length_b   1.000
_cell.length_c   1.000
_cell.angle_alpha   90.00
_cell.angle_beta   90.00
_cell.angle_gamma   90.00
#
_symmetry.space_group_name_H-M   'P 1'
#
loop_
_entity.id
_entity.type
_entity.pdbx_description
1 polymer ?
#
loop_
_entity_poly.entity_id
_entity_poly.type
_entity_poly.pdbx_seq_one_letter_code
_entity_poly.pdbx_strand_id
1 'polypeptide(L)' 'MVWLINFLFVLLYGLTTLFGLGPVLFADGSNKERTVTLVVVLLIYVAITILLRIVLKRRGKH' A
#
# COMPACT_ATOMS: atom_id res chain seq x y z
N MET A 1 8.42 -6.71 -19.60
CA MET A 1 7.50 -7.21 -18.55
C MET A 1 7.87 -6.75 -17.14
N VAL A 2 9.13 -6.83 -16.73
CA VAL A 2 9.59 -6.44 -15.37
C VAL A 2 9.20 -5.02 -14.97
N TRP A 3 9.41 -4.08 -15.89
CA TRP A 3 9.05 -2.68 -15.72
C TRP A 3 7.55 -2.47 -15.48
N LEU A 4 6.69 -3.25 -16.13
CA LEU A 4 5.24 -3.18 -15.93
C LEU A 4 4.86 -3.63 -14.52
N ILE A 5 5.46 -4.70 -14.01
CA ILE A 5 5.20 -5.18 -12.65
C ILE A 5 5.64 -4.14 -11.62
N ASN A 6 6.85 -3.58 -11.78
CA ASN A 6 7.34 -2.54 -10.87
C ASN A 6 6.46 -1.29 -10.93
N PHE A 7 6.05 -0.86 -12.12
CA PHE A 7 5.14 0.26 -12.31
C PHE A 7 3.78 0.02 -11.62
N LEU A 8 3.22 -1.19 -11.73
CA LEU A 8 2.00 -1.56 -11.02
C LEU A 8 2.15 -1.45 -9.50
N PHE A 9 3.27 -1.90 -8.93
CA PHE A 9 3.52 -1.74 -7.50
C PHE A 9 3.69 -0.28 -7.08
N VAL A 10 4.41 0.52 -7.86
CA VAL A 10 4.53 1.97 -7.62
C VAL A 10 3.15 2.64 -7.64
N LEU A 11 2.32 2.30 -8.63
CA LEU A 11 0.95 2.79 -8.72
C LEU A 11 0.12 2.35 -7.50
N LEU A 12 0.24 1.09 -7.08
CA LEU A 12 -0.45 0.56 -5.90
C LEU A 12 -0.09 1.36 -4.63
N TYR A 13 1.21 1.57 -4.39
CA TYR A 13 1.66 2.38 -3.25
C TYR A 13 1.19 3.84 -3.35
N GLY A 14 1.25 4.43 -4.54
CA GLY A 14 0.77 5.79 -4.78
C GLY A 14 -0.72 5.93 -4.47
N LEU A 15 -1.54 5.01 -4.98
CA LEU A 15 -2.98 4.98 -4.71
C LEU A 15 -3.28 4.77 -3.23
N THR A 16 -2.62 3.81 -2.55
CA THR A 16 -2.79 3.62 -1.10
C THR A 16 -2.39 4.85 -0.31
N THR A 17 -1.38 5.61 -0.77
CA THR A 17 -0.97 6.86 -0.12
C THR A 17 -2.04 7.95 -0.30
N LEU A 18 -2.46 8.22 -1.53
CA LEU A 18 -3.42 9.28 -1.82
C LEU A 18 -4.81 8.98 -1.24
N PHE A 19 -5.30 7.75 -1.44
CA PHE A 19 -6.66 7.35 -1.05
C PHE A 19 -6.75 6.73 0.35
N GLY A 20 -5.66 6.20 0.89
CA GLY A 20 -5.62 5.62 2.24
C GLY A 20 -5.17 6.64 3.29
N LEU A 21 -3.97 7.22 3.13
CA LEU A 21 -3.49 8.23 4.08
C LEU A 21 -4.21 9.59 3.92
N GLY A 22 -4.73 9.91 2.74
CA GLY A 22 -5.53 11.12 2.52
C GLY A 22 -6.67 11.28 3.54
N PRO A 23 -7.61 10.31 3.64
CA PRO A 23 -8.67 10.33 4.65
C PRO A 23 -8.14 10.36 6.09
N VAL A 24 -7.04 9.67 6.39
CA VAL A 24 -6.44 9.69 7.74
C VAL A 24 -5.98 11.10 8.11
N LEU A 25 -5.46 11.87 7.16
CA LEU A 25 -4.90 13.20 7.42
C LEU A 25 -5.95 14.31 7.35
N PHE A 26 -6.90 14.20 6.41
CA PHE A 26 -7.76 15.31 6.00
C PHE A 26 -9.26 15.08 6.24
N ALA A 27 -9.71 13.87 6.60
CA ALA A 27 -11.14 13.67 6.91
C ALA A 27 -11.51 14.28 8.26
N ASP A 28 -12.68 14.90 8.32
CA ASP A 28 -13.29 15.46 9.53
C ASP A 28 -13.97 14.37 10.39
N GLY A 29 -13.32 13.21 10.49
CA GLY A 29 -13.76 12.11 11.35
C GLY A 29 -13.18 12.24 12.75
N SER A 30 -13.78 11.56 13.72
CA SER A 30 -13.24 11.49 15.07
C SER A 30 -11.84 10.86 15.08
N ASN A 31 -11.02 11.20 16.09
CA ASN A 31 -9.68 10.61 16.25
C ASN A 31 -9.71 9.08 16.29
N LYS A 32 -10.79 8.47 16.79
CA LYS A 32 -10.98 7.02 16.81
C LYS A 32 -11.13 6.45 15.40
N GLU A 33 -12.00 7.04 14.58
CA GLU A 33 -12.23 6.60 13.19
C GLU A 33 -10.95 6.72 12.36
N ARG A 34 -10.25 7.86 12.48
CA ARG A 34 -8.96 8.10 11.80
C ARG A 34 -7.90 7.08 12.19
N THR A 35 -7.84 6.70 13.47
CA THR A 35 -6.91 5.68 13.96
C THR A 35 -7.22 4.30 13.38
N VAL A 36 -8.51 3.92 13.30
CA VAL A 36 -8.94 2.66 12.67
C VAL A 36 -8.58 2.66 11.17
N THR A 37 -8.87 3.75 10.46
CA THR A 37 -8.47 3.89 9.05
C THR A 37 -6.95 3.78 8.89
N LEU A 38 -6.16 4.41 9.76
CA LEU A 38 -4.71 4.31 9.73
C LEU A 38 -4.23 2.86 9.89
N VAL A 39 -4.78 2.11 10.85
CA VAL A 39 -4.43 0.70 11.06
C VAL A 39 -4.73 -0.11 9.79
N VAL A 40 -5.89 0.08 9.18
CA VAL A 40 -6.25 -0.60 7.92
C VAL A 40 -5.28 -0.25 6.79
N VAL A 41 -4.93 1.02 6.63
CA VAL A 41 -3.98 1.48 5.61
C VAL A 41 -2.58 0.89 5.83
N LEU A 42 -2.12 0.81 7.08
CA LEU A 42 -0.85 0.17 7.42
C LEU A 42 -0.85 -1.33 7.10
N LEU A 43 -1.95 -2.04 7.38
CA LEU A 43 -2.08 -3.45 7.00
C LEU A 43 -2.02 -3.64 5.49
N ILE A 44 -2.64 -2.74 4.72
CA ILE A 44 -2.55 -2.75 3.25
C ILE A 44 -1.10 -2.55 2.80
N TYR A 45 -0.36 -1.57 3.35
CA TYR A 45 1.06 -1.39 3.02
C TYR A 45 1.90 -2.64 3.32
N VAL A 46 1.66 -3.30 4.46
CA VAL A 46 2.33 -4.55 4.80
C VAL A 46 2.02 -5.63 3.77
N ALA A 47 0.75 -5.81 3.40
CA ALA A 47 0.33 -6.79 2.40
C ALA A 47 0.96 -6.55 1.02
N ILE A 48 0.96 -5.29 0.55
CA ILE A 48 1.60 -4.91 -0.72
C ILE A 48 3.09 -5.22 -0.68
N THR A 49 3.76 -4.89 0.43
CA THR A 49 5.21 -5.10 0.60
C THR A 49 5.56 -6.59 0.63
N ILE A 50 4.76 -7.41 1.32
CA ILE A 50 4.93 -8.87 1.33
C ILE A 50 4.76 -9.42 -0.09
N LEU A 51 3.72 -8.98 -0.81
CA LEU A 51 3.47 -9.43 -2.19
C LEU A 51 4.64 -9.07 -3.12
N LEU A 52 5.14 -7.82 -3.05
CA LEU A 52 6.31 -7.39 -3.81
C LEU A 52 7.52 -8.28 -3.48
N ARG A 53 7.77 -8.55 -2.20
CA ARG A 53 8.88 -9.40 -1.77
C ARG A 53 8.78 -10.82 -2.32
N ILE A 54 7.57 -11.40 -2.32
CA ILE A 54 7.31 -12.73 -2.90
C ILE A 54 7.59 -12.70 -4.41
N VAL A 55 7.10 -11.69 -5.13
CA VAL A 55 7.30 -11.54 -6.57
C VAL A 55 8.78 -11.40 -6.91
N LEU A 56 9.53 -10.56 -6.19
CA LEU A 56 10.97 -10.37 -6.41
C LEU A 56 11.75 -11.66 -6.09
N LYS A 57 11.42 -12.36 -5.00
CA LYS A 57 12.05 -13.64 -4.64
C LYS A 57 11.82 -14.72 -5.68
N ARG A 58 10.61 -14.80 -6.26
CA ARG A 58 10.29 -15.76 -7.34
C ARG A 58 11.05 -15.44 -8.62
N ARG A 59 11.33 -14.16 -8.89
CA ARG A 59 12.05 -13.72 -10.08
C ARG A 59 13.57 -13.91 -10.02
N GLY A 60 14.17 -13.94 -8.83
CA GLY A 60 15.61 -14.24 -8.66
C GLY A 60 15.95 -15.74 -8.60
N LYS A 61 14.94 -16.63 -8.66
CA LYS A 61 15.09 -18.09 -8.73
C LYS A 61 15.07 -18.64 -10.15
N HIS A 62 14.90 -17.76 -11.14
CA HIS A 62 14.87 -18.03 -12.57
C HIS A 62 16.05 -17.30 -13.22
#